data_AF-A0A8B7BLM1-F1
#
_entry.id   AF-A0A8B7BLM1-F1
#
_cell.length_a   1.000
_cell.length_b   1.000
_cell.length_c   1.000
_cell.angle_alpha   90.00
_cell.angle_beta   90.00
_cell.angle_gamma   90.00
#
_symmetry.space_group_name_H-M   'P 1'
#
loop_
_entity.id
_entity.type
_entity.pdbx_description
1 polymer ?
#
loop_
_entity_poly.entity_id
_entity_poly.type
_entity_poly.pdbx_seq_one_letter_code
_entity_poly.pdbx_strand_id
1 'polypeptide(L)'
;MVLVASSPSTPPGISEKVSDSIKKAEEACEGNEVSGECAAAWDEVEELSAAASHARDKLKDSDPLEDYCKDNPETEECRTYED
;
A
#
# COMPACT_ATOMS: atom_id res chain seq x y z
N MET A 1 -0.93 -17.94 9.17
CA MET A 1 0.10 -17.44 8.23
C MET A 1 -0.08 -15.94 8.12
N VAL A 2 0.65 -15.17 8.93
CA VAL A 2 0.67 -13.70 8.79
C VAL A 2 1.71 -13.41 7.72
N LEU A 3 1.26 -13.12 6.50
CA LEU A 3 2.13 -12.65 5.43
C LEU A 3 2.52 -11.20 5.76
N VAL A 4 3.58 -11.01 6.55
CA VAL A 4 4.25 -9.71 6.62
C VAL A 4 4.99 -9.56 5.31
N ALA A 5 4.25 -9.16 4.27
CA ALA A 5 4.79 -8.95 2.93
C ALA A 5 5.71 -7.73 2.99
N SER A 6 6.97 -7.98 3.30
CA SER A 6 8.07 -7.06 3.00
C SER A 6 8.25 -7.02 1.49
N SER A 7 7.29 -6.41 0.77
CA SER A 7 7.48 -6.07 -0.63
C SER A 7 8.56 -4.99 -0.72
N PRO A 8 9.47 -5.04 -1.71
CA PRO A 8 10.53 -4.03 -1.87
C PRO A 8 9.98 -2.61 -2.09
N SER A 9 8.67 -2.47 -2.35
CA SER A 9 8.00 -1.22 -2.67
C SER A 9 7.41 -0.48 -1.47
N THR A 10 7.52 -0.96 -0.23
CA THR A 10 7.04 -0.24 0.97
C THR A 10 8.23 0.32 1.75
N PRO A 11 8.26 1.62 2.12
CA PRO A 11 9.33 2.17 2.95
C PRO A 11 9.52 1.38 4.26
N PRO A 12 10.75 1.02 4.63
CA PRO A 12 11.02 0.08 5.73
C PRO A 12 10.43 0.53 7.08
N GLY A 13 10.36 1.85 7.34
CA GLY A 13 9.80 2.39 8.58
C GLY A 13 8.27 2.41 8.67
N ILE A 14 7.54 2.24 7.57
CA ILE A 14 6.06 2.18 7.60
C ILE A 14 5.58 0.73 7.77
N SER A 15 6.27 -0.22 7.13
CA SER A 15 5.92 -1.64 7.25
C SER A 15 6.02 -2.16 8.69
N GLU A 16 7.06 -1.73 9.43
CA GLU A 16 7.23 -2.09 10.84
C GLU A 16 6.10 -1.51 11.71
N LYS A 17 5.73 -0.24 11.49
CA LYS A 17 4.63 0.41 12.21
C LYS A 17 3.29 -0.28 11.99
N VAL A 18 2.98 -0.71 10.77
CA VAL A 18 1.77 -1.48 10.46
C VAL A 18 1.79 -2.83 11.19
N SER A 19 2.94 -3.52 11.21
CA SER A 19 3.04 -4.80 11.94
C SER A 19 2.87 -4.64 13.45
N ASP A 20 3.37 -3.55 14.03
CA ASP A 20 3.25 -3.27 15.46
C ASP A 20 1.83 -2.80 15.82
N SER A 21 1.17 -2.03 14.97
CA SER A 21 -0.22 -1.61 15.19
C SER A 21 -1.18 -2.81 15.13
N ILE A 22 -0.93 -3.78 14.24
CA ILE A 22 -1.72 -5.02 14.18
C ILE A 22 -1.64 -5.78 15.52
N LYS A 23 -0.45 -5.96 16.09
CA LYS A 23 -0.30 -6.62 17.39
C LYS A 23 -1.04 -5.88 18.50
N LYS A 24 -0.95 -4.55 18.53
CA LYS A 24 -1.68 -3.72 19.50
C LYS A 24 -3.19 -3.84 19.32
N ALA A 25 -3.69 -3.92 18.09
CA ALA A 25 -5.10 -4.12 17.82
C ALA A 25 -5.56 -5.50 18.27
N GLU A 26 -4.78 -6.55 18.01
CA GLU A 26 -5.04 -7.90 18.52
C GLU A 26 -5.13 -7.89 20.06
N GLU A 27 -4.15 -7.29 20.75
CA GLU A 27 -4.14 -7.13 22.21
C GLU A 27 -5.33 -6.32 22.74
N ALA A 28 -5.67 -5.21 22.10
CA ALA A 28 -6.80 -4.35 22.50
C ALA A 28 -8.17 -5.04 22.31
N CYS A 29 -8.24 -6.00 21.40
CA CYS A 29 -9.43 -6.80 21.14
C CYS A 29 -9.53 -8.05 22.03
N GLU A 30 -8.50 -8.39 22.80
CA GLU A 30 -8.52 -9.55 23.69
C GLU A 30 -9.61 -9.40 24.77
N GLY A 31 -10.64 -10.24 24.67
CA GLY A 31 -11.75 -10.31 25.62
C GLY A 31 -13.01 -9.54 25.21
N ASN A 32 -12.94 -8.59 24.27
CA ASN A 32 -14.12 -7.96 23.68
C ASN A 32 -13.84 -7.35 22.29
N GLU A 33 -14.13 -8.15 21.27
CA GLU A 33 -13.97 -7.81 19.84
C GLU A 33 -14.88 -6.67 19.34
N VAL A 34 -15.94 -6.31 20.07
CA VAL A 34 -16.84 -5.20 19.73
C VAL A 34 -16.67 -3.99 20.64
N SER A 35 -15.61 -3.97 21.46
CA SER A 35 -15.28 -2.81 22.27
C SER A 35 -14.88 -1.61 21.40
N GLY A 36 -15.15 -0.40 21.90
CA GLY A 36 -14.71 0.82 21.22
C GLY A 36 -13.18 0.93 21.13
N GLU A 37 -12.46 0.37 22.10
CA GLU A 37 -10.99 0.33 22.12
C GLU A 37 -10.44 -0.61 21.03
N CYS A 38 -11.05 -1.78 20.85
CA CYS A 38 -10.75 -2.69 19.75
C CYS A 38 -11.00 -2.03 18.39
N ALA A 39 -12.16 -1.38 18.22
CA ALA A 39 -12.49 -0.68 16.98
C ALA A 39 -11.49 0.45 16.68
N ALA A 40 -11.20 1.30 17.66
CA ALA A 40 -10.24 2.40 17.49
C ALA A 40 -8.82 1.91 17.17
N ALA A 41 -8.39 0.77 17.73
CA ALA A 41 -7.09 0.19 17.42
C ALA A 41 -7.04 -0.34 15.98
N TRP A 42 -8.13 -0.94 15.48
CA TRP A 42 -8.22 -1.35 14.08
C TRP A 42 -8.35 -0.16 13.11
N ASP A 43 -9.00 0.93 13.50
CA ASP A 43 -9.00 2.18 12.73
C ASP A 43 -7.56 2.71 12.53
N GLU A 44 -6.72 2.65 13.56
CA GLU A 44 -5.29 3.02 13.43
C GLU A 44 -4.54 2.11 12.45
N VAL A 45 -4.83 0.81 12.48
CA VAL A 45 -4.24 -0.16 11.52
C VAL A 45 -4.68 0.16 10.08
N GLU A 46 -5.94 0.50 9.87
CA GLU A 46 -6.47 0.87 8.56
C GLU A 46 -5.69 2.07 7.99
N GLU A 47 -5.60 3.15 8.77
CA GLU A 47 -4.93 4.39 8.35
C GLU A 47 -3.44 4.18 8.05
N LEU A 48 -2.73 3.44 8.90
CA LEU A 48 -1.32 3.12 8.66
C LEU A 48 -1.13 2.25 7.41
N SER A 49 -2.05 1.31 7.17
CA SER A 49 -2.02 0.45 5.98
C SER A 49 -2.32 1.25 4.70
N ALA A 50 -3.25 2.20 4.77
CA ALA A 50 -3.56 3.12 3.68
C ALA A 50 -2.35 4.02 3.35
N ALA A 51 -1.71 4.59 4.37
CA ALA A 51 -0.49 5.38 4.20
C ALA A 51 0.65 4.54 3.59
N ALA A 52 0.80 3.27 3.99
CA ALA A 52 1.77 2.35 3.40
C ALA A 52 1.49 2.09 1.92
N SER A 53 0.22 1.85 1.56
CA SER A 53 -0.18 1.66 0.16
C SER A 53 0.09 2.90 -0.67
N HIS A 54 -0.28 4.08 -0.17
CA HIS A 54 -0.07 5.34 -0.88
C HIS A 54 1.42 5.66 -1.04
N ALA A 55 2.25 5.38 -0.03
CA ALA A 55 3.70 5.50 -0.14
C ALA A 55 4.27 4.57 -1.21
N ARG A 56 3.78 3.32 -1.26
CA ARG A 56 4.14 2.36 -2.31
C ARG A 56 3.72 2.84 -3.70
N ASP A 57 2.52 3.39 -3.84
CA ASP A 57 2.02 3.88 -5.13
C ASP A 57 2.87 5.03 -5.67
N LYS A 58 3.44 5.87 -4.80
CA LYS A 58 4.39 6.92 -5.18
C LYS A 58 5.77 6.39 -5.61
N LEU A 59 6.11 5.16 -5.24
CA LEU A 59 7.36 4.50 -5.61
C LEU A 59 7.23 3.62 -6.85
N LYS A 60 6.02 3.49 -7.41
CA LYS A 60 5.85 2.82 -8.70
C LYS A 60 6.54 3.66 -9.76
N ASP A 61 7.51 3.06 -10.42
CA ASP A 61 8.08 3.64 -11.64
C ASP A 61 6.98 3.77 -12.70
N SER A 62 7.17 4.71 -13.63
CA SER A 62 6.30 4.84 -14.81
C SER A 62 6.20 3.49 -15.52
N ASP A 63 5.07 3.25 -16.20
CA ASP A 63 4.97 2.08 -17.07
C ASP A 63 6.11 2.16 -18.11
N PRO A 64 6.98 1.14 -18.22
CA PRO A 64 8.07 1.15 -19.19
C PRO A 64 7.59 1.40 -20.63
N LEU A 65 6.36 0.98 -20.96
CA LEU A 65 5.75 1.26 -22.26
C LEU A 65 5.38 2.75 -22.38
N GLU A 66 4.83 3.35 -21.33
CA GLU A 66 4.48 4.78 -21.34
C GLU A 66 5.74 5.65 -21.51
N ASP A 67 6.83 5.34 -20.81
CA ASP A 67 8.10 6.05 -20.96
C ASP A 67 8.71 5.84 -22.35
N TYR A 68 8.63 4.63 -22.91
CA TYR A 68 9.04 4.37 -24.28
C TYR A 68 8.22 5.17 -25.31
N CYS A 69 6.90 5.24 -25.14
CA CYS A 69 6.00 5.96 -26.03
C CYS A 69 6.14 7.49 -25.96
N LYS A 70 6.67 8.05 -24.86
CA LYS A 70 7.01 9.48 -24.77
C LYS A 70 8.09 9.87 -25.78
N ASP A 71 9.07 9.00 -25.98
CA ASP A 71 10.20 9.25 -26.88
C ASP A 71 9.97 8.68 -28.30
N ASN A 72 9.06 7.73 -28.46
CA ASN A 72 8.79 7.02 -29.72
C ASN A 72 7.28 6.95 -30.04
N PRO A 73 6.57 8.09 -30.18
CA PRO A 73 5.11 8.11 -30.35
C PRO A 73 4.62 7.47 -31.66
N GLU A 74 5.50 7.30 -32.65
CA GLU A 74 5.17 6.76 -33.96
C GLU A 74 5.17 5.22 -34.06
N THR A 75 5.69 4.52 -33.04
CA THR A 75 5.80 3.06 -33.08
C THR A 75 4.42 2.40 -32.99
N GLU A 76 4.34 1.14 -33.42
CA GLU A 76 3.05 0.43 -33.47
C GLU A 76 2.40 0.28 -32.09
N GLU A 77 3.22 0.16 -31.04
CA GLU A 77 2.80 0.02 -29.65
C GLU A 77 2.31 1.35 -29.04
N CYS A 78 2.66 2.48 -29.64
CA CYS A 78 2.46 3.82 -29.08
C CYS A 78 1.48 4.68 -29.87
N ARG A 79 1.10 4.23 -31.06
CA ARG A 79 0.21 4.96 -31.97
C ARG A 79 -1.21 5.04 -31.42
N THR A 80 -1.58 6.21 -30.93
CA THR A 80 -2.96 6.54 -30.55
C THR A 80 -3.67 7.24 -31.71
N TYR A 81 -4.97 6.96 -31.89
CA TYR A 81 -5.83 7.64 -32.86
C TYR A 81 -6.87 8.43 -32.08
N GLU A 82 -7.04 9.71 -32.40
CA GLU A 82 -8.19 10.48 -31.92
C GLU A 82 -9.37 10.23 -32.87
N ASP A 83 -10.53 9.88 -32.30
CA ASP A 83 -11.79 9.65 -33.04
C ASP A 83 -12.40 10.92 -33.63
#